data_AF-A0A1G7L7K5-F1
#
_entry.id   AF-A0A1G7L7K5-F1
#
_cell.length_a   1.000
_cell.length_b   1.000
_cell.length_c   1.000
_cell.angle_alpha   90.00
_cell.angle_beta   90.00
_cell.angle_gamma   90.00
#
_symmetry.space_group_name_H-M   'P 1'
#
loop_
_entity.id
_entity.type
_entity.pdbx_description
1 polymer ?
#
loop_
_entity_poly.entity_id
_entity_poly.type
_entity_poly.pdbx_seq_one_letter_code
_entity_poly.pdbx_strand_id
1 'polypeptide(L)' 'METGQGIIESQIGEFFGDEPWAPAEEELFKWLMFTYTPHGGTMKNLDNVNFQRFKERIGPLMELVYSRFQAIASENNSK' A
#
# COMPACT_ATOMS: atom_id res chain seq x y z
N MET A 1 -11.32 -16.92 11.20
CA MET A 1 -10.07 -16.26 11.66
C MET A 1 -9.40 -15.76 10.40
N GLU A 2 -9.41 -14.45 10.17
CA GLU A 2 -8.61 -13.88 9.09
C GLU A 2 -7.14 -13.97 9.48
N THR A 3 -6.32 -14.44 8.55
CA THR A 3 -4.87 -14.43 8.72
C THR A 3 -4.37 -12.99 8.73
N GLY A 4 -3.19 -12.72 9.29
CA GLY A 4 -2.58 -11.37 9.21
C GLY A 4 -2.46 -10.84 7.78
N GLN A 5 -2.42 -11.74 6.79
CA GLN A 5 -2.43 -11.43 5.36
C GLN A 5 -3.81 -10.97 4.85
N GLY A 6 -4.91 -11.61 5.28
CA GLY A 6 -6.27 -11.20 4.89
C GLY A 6 -6.68 -9.83 5.46
N ILE A 7 -6.17 -9.47 6.64
CA ILE A 7 -6.41 -8.14 7.23
C ILE A 7 -5.69 -7.04 6.43
N ILE A 8 -4.46 -7.32 5.97
CA ILE A 8 -3.69 -6.38 5.13
C ILE A 8 -4.40 -6.18 3.79
N GLU A 9 -4.87 -7.26 3.17
CA GLU A 9 -5.64 -7.19 1.91
C GLU A 9 -6.92 -6.35 2.08
N SER A 10 -7.64 -6.51 3.20
CA SER A 10 -8.83 -5.70 3.51
C SER A 10 -8.51 -4.22 3.70
N GLN A 11 -7.46 -3.89 4.46
CA GLN A 11 -7.09 -2.50 4.74
C GLN A 11 -6.50 -1.79 3.51
N ILE A 12 -5.75 -2.51 2.68
CA ILE A 12 -5.30 -2.01 1.38
C ILE A 12 -6.52 -1.79 0.48
N GLY A 13 -7.47 -2.73 0.46
CA GLY A 13 -8.74 -2.58 -0.27
C GLY A 13 -9.51 -1.33 0.14
N GLU A 14 -9.67 -1.09 1.45
CA GLU A 14 -10.31 0.14 1.97
C GLU A 14 -9.55 1.41 1.62
N PHE A 15 -8.21 1.36 1.61
CA PHE A 15 -7.38 2.51 1.26
C PHE A 15 -7.55 2.91 -0.21
N PHE A 16 -7.49 1.95 -1.13
CA PHE A 16 -7.57 2.24 -2.57
C PHE A 16 -9.02 2.43 -3.05
N GLY A 17 -9.99 1.77 -2.40
CA GLY A 17 -11.39 1.77 -2.80
C GLY A 17 -11.63 0.95 -4.07
N ASP A 18 -12.87 1.02 -4.57
CA ASP A 18 -13.31 0.25 -5.74
C ASP A 18 -12.70 0.80 -7.05
N GLU A 19 -12.44 -0.10 -7.99
CA GLU A 19 -11.99 0.24 -9.34
C GLU A 19 -13.13 0.86 -10.20
N PRO A 20 -12.80 1.71 -11.21
CA PRO A 20 -11.47 2.01 -11.73
C PRO A 20 -10.72 3.06 -10.91
N TRP A 21 -9.43 2.81 -10.70
CA TRP A 21 -8.54 3.74 -10.00
C TRP A 21 -8.10 4.90 -10.90
N ALA A 22 -7.83 6.03 -10.27
CA ALA A 22 -7.19 7.14 -10.96
C ALA A 22 -5.68 6.86 -11.14
N PRO A 23 -4.99 7.59 -12.05
CA PRO A 23 -3.59 7.31 -12.38
C PRO A 23 -2.64 7.35 -11.18
N ALA A 24 -2.89 8.26 -10.21
CA ALA A 24 -2.07 8.34 -8.99
C ALA A 24 -2.21 7.07 -8.14
N GLU A 25 -3.42 6.55 -7.98
CA GLU A 25 -3.75 5.34 -7.24
C GLU A 25 -3.15 4.09 -7.89
N GLU A 26 -3.19 3.97 -9.23
CA GLU A 26 -2.54 2.88 -9.95
C GLU A 26 -1.03 2.84 -9.69
N GLU A 27 -0.35 3.99 -9.78
CA GLU A 27 1.09 4.06 -9.55
C GLU A 27 1.45 3.86 -8.08
N LEU A 28 0.59 4.30 -7.16
CA LEU A 28 0.75 4.06 -5.72
C LEU A 28 0.61 2.57 -5.37
N PHE A 29 -0.33 1.87 -6.01
CA PHE A 29 -0.46 0.43 -5.87
C PHE A 29 0.76 -0.30 -6.45
N LYS A 30 1.26 0.09 -7.62
CA LYS A 30 2.51 -0.48 -8.19
C LYS A 30 3.71 -0.26 -7.29
N TRP A 31 3.83 0.94 -6.69
CA TRP A 31 4.86 1.23 -5.70
C TRP A 31 4.74 0.28 -4.51
N LEU A 32 3.53 0.10 -3.97
CA LEU A 32 3.27 -0.83 -2.88
C LEU A 32 3.71 -2.25 -3.25
N MET A 33 3.30 -2.75 -4.42
CA MET A 33 3.70 -4.05 -4.92
C MET A 33 5.20 -4.18 -5.11
N PHE A 34 5.91 -3.11 -5.49
CA PHE A 34 7.38 -3.08 -5.55
C PHE A 34 8.01 -3.21 -4.16
N THR A 35 7.40 -2.66 -3.11
CA THR A 35 7.93 -2.81 -1.75
C THR A 35 7.79 -4.23 -1.20
N TYR A 36 6.73 -4.95 -1.59
CA TYR A 36 6.49 -6.33 -1.16
C TYR A 36 7.12 -7.39 -2.06
N THR A 37 7.22 -7.10 -3.34
CA THR A 37 7.79 -7.99 -4.34
C THR A 37 8.88 -7.23 -5.08
N PRO A 38 10.10 -7.77 -5.25
CA PRO A 38 11.12 -7.14 -6.09
C PRO A 38 10.74 -7.16 -7.59
N HIS A 39 9.46 -7.31 -7.93
CA HIS A 39 8.89 -7.46 -9.27
C HIS A 39 7.80 -6.40 -9.53
N GLY A 40 7.90 -5.23 -8.90
CA GLY A 40 7.07 -4.09 -9.28
C GLY A 40 7.43 -3.64 -10.70
N GLY A 41 6.42 -3.57 -11.57
CA GLY A 41 6.58 -3.07 -12.94
C GLY A 41 7.10 -1.63 -12.99
N THR A 42 7.36 -1.13 -14.19
CA THR A 42 7.80 0.25 -14.38
C THR A 42 6.71 1.23 -13.93
N MET A 43 7.10 2.19 -13.08
CA MET A 43 6.22 3.31 -12.73
C MET A 43 6.14 4.27 -13.92
N LYS A 44 4.94 4.77 -14.20
CA LYS A 44 4.72 5.79 -15.23
C LYS A 44 5.04 7.18 -14.69
N ASN A 45 5.37 8.09 -15.61
CA ASN A 45 5.43 9.51 -15.27
C ASN A 45 4.02 10.05 -15.03
N LEU A 46 3.81 10.64 -13.86
CA LEU A 46 2.59 11.34 -13.50
C LEU A 46 2.66 12.80 -13.95
N ASP A 47 1.53 13.37 -14.36
CA ASP A 47 1.41 14.82 -14.47
C ASP A 47 1.46 15.46 -13.07
N ASN A 48 1.57 16.79 -13.00
CA ASN A 48 1.72 17.49 -11.73
C ASN A 48 0.58 17.18 -10.75
N VAL A 49 -0.68 17.14 -11.22
CA VAL A 49 -1.85 16.91 -10.36
C VAL A 49 -1.81 15.52 -9.75
N ASN A 50 -1.56 14.50 -10.59
CA ASN A 50 -1.48 13.12 -10.12
C ASN A 50 -0.24 12.89 -9.25
N PHE A 51 0.87 13.58 -9.51
CA PHE A 51 2.06 13.51 -8.67
C PHE A 51 1.83 14.12 -7.28
N GLN A 52 1.12 15.25 -7.18
CA GLN A 52 0.75 15.78 -5.85
C GLN A 52 -0.12 14.80 -5.08
N ARG A 53 -1.14 14.23 -5.72
CA ARG A 53 -2.02 13.21 -5.11
C ARG A 53 -1.24 11.99 -4.65
N PHE A 54 -0.33 11.48 -5.48
CA PHE A 54 0.55 10.38 -5.10
C PHE A 54 1.34 10.70 -3.83
N LYS A 55 1.98 11.87 -3.76
CA LYS A 55 2.77 12.30 -2.59
C LYS A 55 1.91 12.48 -1.33
N GLU A 56 0.70 13.01 -1.47
CA GLU A 56 -0.23 13.17 -0.35
C GLU A 56 -0.68 11.82 0.22
N ARG A 57 -0.75 10.79 -0.63
CA ARG A 57 -1.26 9.46 -0.27
C ARG A 57 -0.19 8.46 0.14
N ILE A 58 1.06 8.60 -0.31
CA ILE A 58 2.12 7.63 0.01
C ILE A 58 2.48 7.61 1.50
N GLY A 59 2.45 8.75 2.19
CA GLY A 59 2.71 8.82 3.63
C GLY A 59 1.72 7.97 4.45
N PRO A 60 0.41 8.22 4.35
CA PRO A 60 -0.61 7.40 5.01
C PRO A 60 -0.54 5.92 4.66
N LEU A 61 -0.25 5.58 3.40
CA LEU A 61 -0.07 4.19 2.99
C LEU A 61 1.14 3.53 3.69
N MET A 62 2.26 4.25 3.79
CA MET A 62 3.45 3.77 4.49
C MET A 62 3.20 3.56 5.99
N GLU A 63 2.45 4.47 6.64
CA GLU A 63 2.07 4.32 8.04
C GLU A 63 1.20 3.08 8.27
N LEU A 64 0.23 2.83 7.36
CA LEU A 64 -0.61 1.64 7.38
C LEU A 64 0.23 0.36 7.26
N VAL A 65 1.18 0.33 6.31
CA VAL A 65 2.09 -0.80 6.10
C VAL A 65 3.00 -1.02 7.31
N TYR A 66 3.62 0.05 7.84
CA TYR A 66 4.61 -0.03 8.90
C TYR A 66 4.00 -0.40 10.26
N SER A 67 2.86 0.17 10.61
CA SER A 67 2.14 -0.17 11.85
C SER A 67 1.81 -1.67 11.92
N ARG A 68 1.52 -2.30 10.77
CA ARG A 68 1.28 -3.75 10.69
C ARG A 68 2.54 -4.59 10.75
N PHE A 69 3.64 -4.16 10.13
CA PHE A 69 4.94 -4.82 10.32
C PHE A 69 5.33 -4.88 11.81
N GLN A 70 5.12 -3.79 12.55
CA GLN A 70 5.36 -3.77 13.99
C GLN A 70 4.43 -4.71 14.76
N ALA A 71 3.14 -4.74 14.42
CA ALA A 71 2.17 -5.64 15.05
C ALA A 71 2.56 -7.11 14.87
N ILE A 72 2.90 -7.54 13.65
CA ILE A 72 3.35 -8.91 13.34
C ILE A 72 4.63 -9.26 14.11
N ALA A 73 5.59 -8.33 14.18
CA ALA A 73 6.82 -8.54 14.96
C ALA A 73 6.54 -8.70 16.47
N SER A 74 5.54 -7.99 17.00
CA SER A 74 5.15 -8.08 18.42
C SER A 74 4.44 -9.40 18.76
N GLU A 75 3.62 -9.93 17.84
CA GLU A 75 2.91 -11.20 18.01
C GLU A 75 3.87 -12.41 17.98
N ASN A 76 4.93 -12.35 17.17
CA ASN A 76 5.94 -13.39 17.09
C ASN A 76 6.90 -13.43 18.30
N ASN A 77 7.05 -12.32 19.03
CA ASN A 77 7.86 -12.25 20.25
C ASN A 77 7.09 -12.59 21.54
N SER A 78 5.78 -12.80 21.44
CA SER A 78 4.89 -13.13 22.58
C SER A 78 4.48 -14.60 22.62
N LYS A 79 5.04 -15.44 21.73
CA LYS A 79 4.89 -16.91 21.72
C LYS A 79 6.23 -17.57 22.02
#